data_AF-A0A944C1N4-F1
#
_entry.id   AF-A0A944C1N4-F1
#
_cell.length_a   1.000
_cell.length_b   1.000
_cell.length_c   1.000
_cell.angle_alpha   90.00
_cell.angle_beta   90.00
_cell.angle_gamma   90.00
#
_symmetry.space_group_name_H-M   'P 1'
#
loop_
_entity.id
_entity.type
_entity.pdbx_description
1 polymer ?
#
loop_
_entity_poly.entity_id
_entity_poly.type
_entity_poly.pdbx_seq_one_letter_code
_entity_poly.pdbx_strand_id
1 'polypeptide(L)'
;MKKRILAAVLASASILGAVAGCSSNATSGASSTASGNNSSTAGGDSTASENSVVDTKEQGKVFNIYAWNQEFKGFFEKYYAGAAPLNQEDVDKNGAEPIYYDKAPGIPEGITVNWIINPSDDGVYQQKLDDALKAQSGAAADDKVDMFLAEADYILKYTNSDYTMDVSTIGVTTLDTQYKYSRRCIRR
;
A
#
# COMPACT_ATOMS: atom_id res chain seq x y z
N MET A 1 -44.23 -10.56 34.26
CA MET A 1 -45.13 -9.47 33.80
C MET A 1 -44.30 -8.19 33.81
N LYS A 2 -44.08 -7.38 32.77
CA LYS A 2 -44.77 -7.08 31.50
C LYS A 2 -43.73 -6.84 30.39
N LYS A 3 -44.02 -7.28 29.16
CA LYS A 3 -43.27 -7.00 27.93
C LYS A 3 -43.73 -5.65 27.36
N ARG A 4 -42.82 -4.88 26.74
CA ARG A 4 -43.19 -3.89 25.70
C ARG A 4 -42.20 -3.98 24.54
N ILE A 5 -42.74 -4.46 23.43
CA ILE A 5 -42.15 -4.50 22.09
C ILE A 5 -42.56 -3.20 21.40
N LEU A 6 -41.66 -2.55 20.68
CA LEU A 6 -42.05 -1.80 19.49
C LEU A 6 -40.88 -1.75 18.49
N ALA A 7 -41.06 -2.51 17.42
CA ALA A 7 -40.27 -2.45 16.20
C ALA A 7 -40.76 -1.27 15.36
N ALA A 8 -39.84 -0.54 14.73
CA ALA A 8 -40.14 0.39 13.65
C ALA A 8 -39.49 -0.14 12.37
N VAL A 9 -40.32 -0.78 11.54
CA VAL A 9 -40.00 -1.14 10.16
C VAL A 9 -40.12 0.15 9.35
N LEU A 10 -39.02 0.60 8.73
CA LEU A 10 -39.06 1.67 7.74
C LEU A 10 -38.86 1.04 6.36
N ALA A 11 -39.94 0.99 5.58
CA ALA A 11 -39.98 0.42 4.25
C ALA A 11 -40.00 1.51 3.18
N SER A 12 -39.19 1.28 2.14
CA SER A 12 -39.41 1.59 0.72
C SER A 12 -39.35 3.05 0.24
N ALA A 13 -38.41 3.31 -0.68
CA ALA A 13 -38.73 3.80 -2.03
C ALA A 13 -37.48 3.78 -2.94
N SER A 14 -37.48 2.87 -3.91
CA SER A 14 -36.55 2.88 -5.04
C SER A 14 -37.00 3.94 -6.06
N ILE A 15 -36.07 4.71 -6.62
CA ILE A 15 -36.31 5.49 -7.85
C ILE A 15 -35.25 5.09 -8.87
N LEU A 16 -35.71 4.51 -9.99
CA LEU A 16 -34.95 4.40 -11.23
C LEU A 16 -34.84 5.78 -11.88
N GLY A 17 -33.63 6.16 -12.29
CA GLY A 17 -33.38 7.27 -13.21
C GLY A 17 -32.41 6.81 -14.30
N ALA A 18 -32.96 6.34 -15.41
CA ALA A 18 -32.22 6.17 -16.65
C ALA A 18 -32.19 7.52 -17.38
N VAL A 19 -31.00 8.04 -17.68
CA VAL A 19 -30.83 9.14 -18.62
C VAL A 19 -30.13 8.59 -19.86
N ALA A 20 -30.85 8.61 -20.97
CA ALA A 20 -30.34 8.36 -22.29
C ALA A 20 -29.54 9.58 -22.78
N GLY A 21 -28.32 9.33 -23.25
CA GLY A 21 -27.52 10.26 -24.04
C GLY A 21 -26.87 9.50 -25.19
N CYS A 22 -27.49 9.55 -26.37
CA CYS A 22 -26.91 9.11 -27.64
C CYS A 22 -26.22 10.30 -28.34
N SER A 23 -25.35 9.96 -29.30
CA SER A 23 -24.85 10.77 -30.43
C SER A 23 -23.47 11.40 -30.23
N SER A 24 -22.46 11.27 -31.10
CA SER A 24 -22.28 10.51 -32.35
C SER A 24 -20.79 10.39 -32.67
N ASN A 25 -20.50 9.34 -33.43
CA ASN A 25 -19.24 8.97 -34.06
C ASN A 25 -18.70 10.01 -35.07
N ALA A 26 -17.39 10.24 -35.10
CA ALA A 26 -16.67 10.77 -36.26
C ALA A 26 -15.36 9.99 -36.45
N THR A 27 -15.29 9.30 -37.58
CA THR A 27 -14.15 8.56 -38.13
C THR A 27 -13.38 9.44 -39.13
N SER A 28 -12.12 9.08 -39.37
CA SER A 28 -11.17 9.54 -40.43
C SER A 28 -10.22 10.63 -39.92
N GLY A 29 -8.90 10.55 -40.06
CA GLY A 29 -8.02 9.77 -40.94
C GLY A 29 -6.87 10.69 -41.39
N ALA A 30 -5.75 10.08 -41.81
CA ALA A 30 -4.48 10.66 -42.31
C ALA A 30 -3.36 10.73 -41.24
N SER A 31 -2.32 9.89 -41.28
CA SER A 31 -1.28 9.69 -42.31
C SER A 31 -0.44 10.95 -42.57
N SER A 32 0.78 10.93 -42.03
CA SER A 32 1.94 11.53 -42.68
C SER A 32 3.23 10.81 -42.29
N THR A 33 3.80 10.14 -43.29
CA THR A 33 5.15 9.59 -43.41
C THR A 33 6.21 10.69 -43.43
N ALA A 34 7.33 10.49 -42.72
CA ALA A 34 8.72 10.86 -43.09
C ALA A 34 9.64 10.33 -41.96
N SER A 35 10.36 9.21 -42.10
CA SER A 35 11.59 8.97 -42.88
C SER A 35 12.75 9.92 -42.55
N GLY A 36 13.81 9.37 -41.96
CA GLY A 36 15.09 10.04 -41.69
C GLY A 36 16.09 9.11 -40.97
N ASN A 37 16.77 8.26 -41.73
CA ASN A 37 18.01 7.58 -41.33
C ASN A 37 19.10 8.62 -40.97
N ASN A 38 19.96 8.38 -39.98
CA ASN A 38 21.30 7.80 -40.19
C ASN A 38 22.15 7.72 -38.90
N SER A 39 22.77 6.55 -38.72
CA SER A 39 24.04 6.20 -38.05
C SER A 39 25.01 7.34 -37.63
N SER A 40 25.51 7.33 -36.38
CA SER A 40 26.84 6.76 -36.00
C SER A 40 27.29 7.13 -34.55
N THR A 41 27.64 6.10 -33.77
CA THR A 41 28.78 5.90 -32.85
C THR A 41 29.38 7.09 -32.05
N ALA A 42 29.38 6.99 -30.71
CA ALA A 42 30.57 6.79 -29.86
C ALA A 42 30.37 7.25 -28.39
N GLY A 43 30.70 6.36 -27.46
CA GLY A 43 31.47 6.64 -26.23
C GLY A 43 30.86 7.56 -25.16
N GLY A 44 30.44 6.97 -24.04
CA GLY A 44 30.14 7.70 -22.82
C GLY A 44 29.83 6.75 -21.68
N ASP A 45 30.87 6.30 -20.99
CA ASP A 45 30.82 5.64 -19.69
C ASP A 45 30.00 6.49 -18.72
N SER A 46 28.92 5.92 -18.19
CA SER A 46 28.18 6.44 -17.05
C SER A 46 27.36 5.30 -16.49
N THR A 47 27.80 4.83 -15.33
CA THR A 47 27.13 3.92 -14.40
C THR A 47 25.66 4.29 -14.26
N ALA A 48 24.80 3.62 -15.04
CA ALA A 48 23.37 3.69 -14.88
C ALA A 48 22.98 2.79 -13.71
N SER A 49 22.61 3.43 -12.60
CA SER A 49 21.80 2.83 -11.56
C SER A 49 20.60 2.16 -12.24
N GLU A 50 20.52 0.84 -12.11
CA GLU A 50 19.41 0.02 -12.57
C GLU A 50 18.20 0.33 -11.70
N ASN A 51 17.57 1.48 -11.97
CA ASN A 51 16.27 1.80 -11.45
C ASN A 51 15.27 1.00 -12.30
N SER A 52 14.80 -0.09 -11.73
CA SER A 52 13.76 -0.96 -12.28
C SER A 52 12.66 -0.13 -12.93
N VAL A 53 12.29 -0.52 -14.15
CA VAL A 53 11.15 0.06 -14.87
C VAL A 53 9.89 -0.29 -14.08
N VAL A 54 9.47 0.62 -13.20
CA VAL A 54 8.16 0.57 -12.57
C VAL A 54 7.15 1.08 -13.60
N ASP A 55 6.13 0.26 -13.86
CA ASP A 55 4.91 0.60 -14.61
C ASP A 55 4.45 2.01 -14.20
N THR A 56 4.49 2.98 -15.11
CA THR A 56 4.14 4.39 -14.86
C THR A 56 2.63 4.59 -14.76
N LYS A 57 1.97 3.77 -13.95
CA LYS A 57 0.71 4.16 -13.31
C LYS A 57 1.06 5.28 -12.34
N GLU A 58 0.26 6.33 -12.29
CA GLU A 58 0.46 7.44 -11.35
C GLU A 58 0.67 6.89 -9.94
N GLN A 59 1.91 6.94 -9.45
CA GLN A 59 2.28 6.48 -8.12
C GLN A 59 1.87 7.53 -7.10
N GLY A 60 1.30 7.07 -5.98
CA GLY A 60 0.95 7.93 -4.86
C GLY A 60 2.19 8.48 -4.14
N LYS A 61 1.97 9.51 -3.33
CA LYS A 61 2.91 10.07 -2.35
C LYS A 61 2.67 9.50 -0.94
N VAL A 62 1.61 8.73 -0.74
CA VAL A 62 1.31 8.10 0.55
C VAL A 62 1.65 6.61 0.49
N PHE A 63 2.48 6.15 1.43
CA PHE A 63 2.81 4.75 1.64
C PHE A 63 1.98 4.20 2.79
N ASN A 64 0.94 3.44 2.48
CA ASN A 64 -0.02 2.92 3.44
C ASN A 64 0.42 1.57 4.01
N ILE A 65 0.57 1.51 5.34
CA ILE A 65 0.94 0.30 6.09
C ILE A 65 -0.22 -0.11 6.99
N TYR A 66 -0.77 -1.31 6.75
CA TYR A 66 -1.81 -1.91 7.58
C TYR A 66 -1.18 -2.77 8.69
N ALA A 67 -1.52 -2.52 9.95
CA ALA A 67 -1.06 -3.31 11.10
C ALA A 67 -2.14 -3.48 12.16
N TRP A 68 -2.01 -4.49 13.02
CA TRP A 68 -2.98 -4.75 14.09
C TRP A 68 -2.65 -4.08 15.43
N ASN A 69 -1.43 -3.56 15.56
CA ASN A 69 -0.94 -2.86 16.74
C ASN A 69 0.15 -1.84 16.35
N GLN A 70 0.71 -1.13 17.34
CA GLN A 70 1.73 -0.11 17.14
C GLN A 70 3.18 -0.65 17.18
N GLU A 71 3.39 -1.96 17.38
CA GLU A 71 4.74 -2.50 17.63
C GLU A 71 5.64 -2.34 16.41
N PHE A 72 5.14 -2.75 15.23
CA PHE A 72 5.91 -2.61 14.00
C PHE A 72 6.14 -1.15 13.61
N LYS A 73 5.18 -0.26 13.91
CA LYS A 73 5.38 1.19 13.77
C LYS A 73 6.57 1.66 14.61
N GLY A 74 6.59 1.30 15.90
CA GLY A 74 7.69 1.65 16.78
C GLY A 74 9.05 1.09 16.29
N PHE A 75 9.07 -0.15 15.80
CA PHE A 75 10.29 -0.73 15.21
C PHE A 75 10.72 -0.03 13.92
N PHE A 76 9.77 0.24 13.01
CA PHE A 76 10.02 0.94 11.77
C PHE A 76 10.58 2.33 12.05
N GLU A 77 9.96 3.09 12.95
CA GLU A 77 10.39 4.43 13.33
C GLU A 77 11.81 4.41 13.92
N LYS A 78 12.06 3.47 14.83
CA LYS A 78 13.36 3.33 15.51
C LYS A 78 14.51 2.95 14.58
N TYR A 79 14.29 1.96 13.71
CA TYR A 79 15.39 1.33 12.96
C TYR A 79 15.48 1.77 11.51
N TYR A 80 14.35 2.16 10.90
CA TYR A 80 14.29 2.51 9.48
C TYR A 80 14.07 4.00 9.27
N ALA A 81 13.07 4.56 9.96
CA ALA A 81 12.77 5.97 9.86
C ALA A 81 13.80 6.85 10.62
N GLY A 82 14.76 6.24 11.33
CA GLY A 82 15.81 6.95 12.04
C GLY A 82 15.29 7.89 13.15
N ALA A 83 14.04 7.71 13.59
CA ALA A 83 13.55 8.39 14.77
C ALA A 83 14.31 7.82 15.98
N ALA A 84 14.99 8.70 16.73
CA ALA A 84 15.60 8.28 17.97
C ALA A 84 14.53 7.59 18.84
N PRO A 85 14.80 6.39 19.42
CA PRO A 85 13.84 5.76 20.31
C PRO A 85 13.54 6.70 21.46
N LEU A 86 12.27 6.82 21.84
CA LEU A 86 11.92 7.39 23.14
C LEU A 86 12.68 6.62 24.22
N ASN A 87 13.60 7.28 24.94
CA ASN A 87 14.05 6.81 26.23
C ASN A 87 12.93 7.08 27.23
N GLN A 88 12.48 6.03 27.93
CA GLN A 88 11.43 6.11 28.94
C GLN A 88 11.71 7.21 29.98
N GLU A 89 12.99 7.46 30.28
CA GLU A 89 13.41 8.55 31.17
C GLU A 89 13.00 9.96 30.70
N ASP A 90 12.96 10.25 29.39
CA ASP A 90 12.62 11.58 28.89
C ASP A 90 11.10 11.80 28.82
N VAL A 91 10.34 10.72 28.67
CA VAL A 91 8.87 10.70 28.83
C VAL A 91 8.51 11.01 30.28
N ASP A 92 9.18 10.34 31.22
CA ASP A 92 8.89 10.45 32.65
C ASP A 92 9.35 11.79 33.26
N LYS A 93 10.42 12.41 32.75
CA LYS A 93 10.98 13.65 33.30
C LYS A 93 10.38 14.92 32.71
N ASN A 94 10.08 14.92 31.40
CA ASN A 94 9.80 16.17 30.68
C ASN A 94 8.38 16.23 30.09
N GLY A 95 7.57 15.17 30.22
CA GLY A 95 6.28 15.10 29.53
C GLY A 95 6.43 15.28 28.02
N ALA A 96 7.58 14.86 27.47
CA ALA A 96 7.97 15.16 26.11
C ALA A 96 7.01 14.47 25.13
N GLU A 97 6.30 15.28 24.33
CA GLU A 97 5.60 14.82 23.13
C GLU A 97 6.59 14.02 22.25
N PRO A 98 6.18 12.90 21.63
CA PRO A 98 7.07 12.14 20.75
C PRO A 98 7.68 13.05 19.70
N ILE A 99 9.01 13.07 19.60
CA ILE A 99 9.68 13.83 18.54
C ILE A 99 9.46 13.08 17.22
N TYR A 100 8.37 13.43 16.54
CA TYR A 100 8.19 13.11 15.12
C TYR A 100 9.18 13.96 14.34
N TYR A 101 10.20 13.33 13.76
CA TYR A 101 11.04 14.00 12.77
C TYR A 101 10.19 14.22 11.52
N ASP A 102 10.09 15.47 11.05
CA ASP A 102 9.51 15.80 9.74
C ASP A 102 10.24 15.10 8.58
N LYS A 103 11.45 14.56 8.83
CA LYS A 103 12.30 13.90 7.84
C LYS A 103 13.04 12.70 8.43
N ALA A 104 12.49 11.52 8.19
CA ALA A 104 13.12 10.24 8.46
C ALA A 104 14.15 9.90 7.37
N PRO A 105 15.45 9.67 7.66
CA PRO A 105 16.47 9.42 6.62
C PRO A 105 16.21 8.17 5.76
N GLY A 106 15.42 7.20 6.25
CA GLY A 106 15.02 6.02 5.48
C GLY A 106 13.82 6.22 4.56
N ILE A 107 13.07 7.33 4.67
CA ILE A 107 11.88 7.59 3.85
C ILE A 107 12.28 8.52 2.69
N PRO A 108 12.00 8.17 1.42
CA PRO A 108 12.27 9.03 0.27
C PRO A 108 11.58 10.39 0.37
N GLU A 109 12.18 11.42 -0.20
CA GLU A 109 11.60 12.77 -0.22
C GLU A 109 10.26 12.79 -0.96
N GLY A 110 9.27 13.46 -0.37
CA GLY A 110 7.93 13.57 -0.93
C GLY A 110 7.02 12.36 -0.66
N ILE A 111 7.50 11.34 0.06
CA ILE A 111 6.69 10.20 0.52
C ILE A 111 6.31 10.37 1.98
N THR A 112 5.03 10.14 2.30
CA THR A 112 4.51 10.10 3.67
C THR A 112 4.07 8.69 4.01
N VAL A 113 4.44 8.19 5.19
CA VAL A 113 3.95 6.89 5.67
C VAL A 113 2.65 7.08 6.44
N ASN A 114 1.58 6.43 5.99
CA ASN A 114 0.30 6.40 6.66
C ASN A 114 0.09 5.04 7.34
N TRP A 115 -0.25 5.07 8.63
CA TRP A 115 -0.44 3.87 9.44
C TRP A 115 -1.92 3.59 9.65
N ILE A 116 -2.40 2.47 9.09
CA ILE A 116 -3.78 2.01 9.27
C ILE A 116 -3.77 0.93 10.35
N ILE A 117 -4.07 1.35 11.59
CA ILE A 117 -4.07 0.47 12.75
C ILE A 117 -5.50 0.02 13.07
N ASN A 118 -5.75 -1.28 12.95
CA ASN A 118 -7.04 -1.88 13.31
C ASN A 118 -6.80 -3.04 14.28
N PRO A 119 -7.40 -3.06 15.48
CA PRO A 119 -7.19 -4.15 16.43
C PRO A 119 -7.60 -5.49 15.82
N SER A 120 -6.95 -6.58 16.27
CA SER A 120 -7.27 -7.94 15.83
C SER A 120 -8.48 -8.55 16.57
N ASP A 121 -8.98 -7.87 17.61
CA ASP A 121 -10.17 -8.29 18.37
C ASP A 121 -11.33 -8.62 17.42
N ASP A 122 -11.98 -9.76 17.66
CA ASP A 122 -13.11 -10.26 16.88
C ASP A 122 -12.86 -10.35 15.36
N GLY A 123 -11.59 -10.46 14.93
CA GLY A 123 -11.21 -10.57 13.51
C GLY A 123 -11.29 -9.26 12.73
N VAL A 124 -11.39 -8.12 13.42
CA VAL A 124 -11.56 -6.80 12.80
C VAL A 124 -10.41 -6.46 11.84
N TYR A 125 -9.17 -6.76 12.22
CA TYR A 125 -8.00 -6.52 11.37
C TYR A 125 -8.12 -7.27 10.03
N GLN A 126 -8.41 -8.57 10.09
CA GLN A 126 -8.50 -9.43 8.91
C GLN A 126 -9.63 -9.00 7.99
N GLN A 127 -10.80 -8.65 8.53
CA GLN A 127 -11.92 -8.17 7.73
C GLN A 127 -11.59 -6.86 7.00
N LYS A 128 -10.99 -5.90 7.69
CA LYS A 128 -10.63 -4.61 7.09
C LYS A 128 -9.52 -4.73 6.05
N LEU A 129 -8.51 -5.56 6.32
CA LEU A 129 -7.45 -5.84 5.36
C LEU A 129 -8.02 -6.48 4.09
N ASP A 130 -8.90 -7.48 4.23
CA ASP A 130 -9.55 -8.15 3.10
C ASP A 130 -10.32 -7.18 2.21
N ASP A 131 -11.12 -6.30 2.83
CA ASP A 131 -11.95 -5.34 2.09
C ASP A 131 -11.07 -4.32 1.36
N ALA A 132 -10.00 -3.85 1.99
CA ALA A 132 -9.03 -2.95 1.37
C ALA A 132 -8.29 -3.61 0.19
N LEU A 133 -7.82 -4.85 0.36
CA LEU A 133 -7.12 -5.59 -0.70
C LEU A 133 -8.03 -5.85 -1.91
N LYS A 134 -9.31 -6.17 -1.70
CA LYS A 134 -10.29 -6.36 -2.79
C LYS A 134 -10.60 -5.06 -3.54
N ALA A 135 -10.50 -3.91 -2.88
CA ALA A 135 -10.82 -2.60 -3.45
C ALA A 135 -9.67 -1.95 -4.24
N GLN A 136 -8.47 -2.54 -4.24
CA GLN A 136 -7.24 -2.01 -4.83
C GLN A 136 -7.36 -1.50 -6.28
N SER A 137 -8.15 -2.17 -7.13
CA SER A 137 -8.30 -1.78 -8.54
C SER A 137 -9.06 -0.47 -8.72
N GLY A 138 -9.92 -0.10 -7.77
CA GLY A 138 -10.73 1.12 -7.79
C GLY A 138 -10.25 2.23 -6.85
N ALA A 139 -9.27 1.95 -5.99
CA ALA A 139 -8.71 2.93 -5.06
C ALA A 139 -7.82 3.96 -5.79
N ALA A 140 -7.83 5.21 -5.31
CA ALA A 140 -6.87 6.22 -5.72
C ALA A 140 -5.45 5.81 -5.35
N ALA A 141 -4.44 6.33 -6.03
CA ALA A 141 -3.05 5.92 -5.83
C ALA A 141 -2.59 6.05 -4.36
N ASP A 142 -2.98 7.14 -3.69
CA ASP A 142 -2.67 7.41 -2.29
C ASP A 142 -3.49 6.60 -1.27
N ASP A 143 -4.51 5.86 -1.72
CA ASP A 143 -5.39 5.06 -0.84
C ASP A 143 -5.09 3.55 -0.90
N LYS A 144 -4.18 3.13 -1.79
CA LYS A 144 -3.85 1.71 -1.99
C LYS A 144 -3.05 1.15 -0.83
N VAL A 145 -3.26 -0.13 -0.51
CA VAL A 145 -2.41 -0.85 0.45
C VAL A 145 -1.07 -1.12 -0.19
N ASP A 146 0.00 -0.60 0.39
CA ASP A 146 1.38 -0.85 -0.08
C ASP A 146 2.06 -1.96 0.73
N MET A 147 1.80 -1.98 2.03
CA MET A 147 2.29 -3.02 2.94
C MET A 147 1.23 -3.39 3.96
N PHE A 148 1.18 -4.67 4.30
CA PHE A 148 0.36 -5.15 5.40
C PHE A 148 1.12 -6.18 6.21
N LEU A 149 0.80 -6.25 7.50
CA LEU A 149 1.25 -7.31 8.36
C LEU A 149 0.16 -8.39 8.37
N ALA A 150 0.52 -9.64 8.64
CA ALA A 150 -0.48 -10.65 8.97
C ALA A 150 0.09 -11.60 10.01
N GLU A 151 -0.78 -12.15 10.84
CA GLU A 151 -0.37 -13.23 11.73
C GLU A 151 0.01 -14.46 10.92
N ALA A 152 0.87 -15.28 11.52
CA ALA A 152 1.41 -16.50 10.94
C ALA A 152 0.33 -17.41 10.31
N ASP A 153 -0.78 -17.61 11.00
CA ASP A 153 -1.81 -18.54 10.52
C ASP A 153 -2.65 -17.95 9.37
N TYR A 154 -2.67 -16.62 9.22
CA TYR A 154 -3.43 -15.93 8.17
C TYR A 154 -2.60 -15.56 6.94
N ILE A 155 -1.27 -15.37 7.06
CA ILE A 155 -0.44 -14.89 5.95
C ILE A 155 -0.48 -15.81 4.72
N LEU A 156 -0.65 -17.12 4.92
CA LEU A 156 -0.70 -18.11 3.84
C LEU A 156 -1.88 -17.89 2.88
N LYS A 157 -2.94 -17.22 3.33
CA LYS A 157 -4.06 -16.81 2.47
C LYS A 157 -3.61 -15.85 1.37
N TYR A 158 -2.63 -14.99 1.67
CA TYR A 158 -2.19 -13.92 0.77
C TYR A 158 -0.91 -14.27 0.02
N THR A 159 -0.04 -15.12 0.58
CA THR A 159 1.33 -15.36 0.09
C THR A 159 1.44 -15.52 -1.43
N ASN A 160 0.61 -16.32 -2.09
CA ASN A 160 0.67 -16.53 -3.55
C ASN A 160 -0.56 -15.98 -4.29
N SER A 161 -1.24 -15.00 -3.69
CA SER A 161 -2.40 -14.34 -4.30
C SER A 161 -1.98 -13.19 -5.21
N ASP A 162 -2.96 -12.59 -5.90
CA ASP A 162 -2.75 -11.37 -6.70
C ASP A 162 -2.60 -10.12 -5.82
N TYR A 163 -2.78 -10.24 -4.50
CA TYR A 163 -2.60 -9.15 -3.54
C TYR A 163 -1.16 -8.98 -3.05
N THR A 164 -0.27 -9.93 -3.38
CA THR A 164 1.13 -9.90 -2.97
C THR A 164 2.04 -9.85 -4.18
N MET A 165 3.10 -9.06 -4.05
CA MET A 165 4.18 -8.99 -5.01
C MET A 165 5.26 -10.03 -4.69
N ASP A 166 5.87 -10.60 -5.73
CA ASP A 166 7.08 -11.40 -5.56
C ASP A 166 8.21 -10.50 -5.07
N VAL A 167 8.77 -10.79 -3.90
CA VAL A 167 9.82 -9.97 -3.28
C VAL A 167 11.12 -9.95 -4.09
N SER A 168 11.31 -10.90 -5.01
CA SER A 168 12.45 -10.89 -5.93
C SER A 168 12.44 -9.65 -6.83
N THR A 169 11.25 -9.11 -7.15
CA THR A 169 11.07 -7.92 -8.00
C THR A 169 11.60 -6.64 -7.35
N ILE A 170 11.72 -6.63 -6.01
CA ILE A 170 12.30 -5.52 -5.23
C ILE A 170 13.71 -5.84 -4.72
N GLY A 171 14.39 -6.81 -5.34
CA GLY A 171 15.80 -7.12 -5.08
C GLY A 171 16.06 -8.11 -3.95
N VAL A 172 15.03 -8.75 -3.37
CA VAL A 172 15.22 -9.78 -2.33
C VAL A 172 15.57 -11.13 -2.97
N THR A 173 16.86 -11.36 -3.21
CA THR A 173 17.37 -12.53 -3.94
C THR A 173 17.58 -13.76 -3.05
N THR A 174 18.09 -13.62 -1.82
CA THR A 174 18.31 -14.75 -0.90
C THR A 174 17.47 -14.64 0.39
N LEU A 175 17.02 -15.80 0.88
CA LEU A 175 16.31 -15.97 2.17
C LEU A 175 16.93 -17.13 2.96
N ASP A 176 18.21 -17.38 2.72
CA ASP A 176 19.00 -18.45 3.33
C ASP A 176 19.14 -18.27 4.84
N THR A 177 19.20 -17.01 5.29
CA THR A 177 19.20 -16.64 6.71
C THR A 177 17.81 -16.70 7.37
N GLN A 178 16.74 -16.80 6.58
CA GLN A 178 15.37 -16.78 7.10
C GLN A 178 14.90 -18.16 7.54
N TYR A 179 14.05 -18.24 8.57
CA TYR A 179 13.43 -19.50 8.97
C TYR A 179 12.63 -20.14 7.83
N LYS A 180 12.63 -21.48 7.77
CA LYS A 180 11.88 -22.26 6.76
C LYS A 180 10.41 -21.86 6.69
N TYR A 181 9.83 -21.56 7.85
CA TYR A 181 8.45 -21.11 7.96
C TYR A 181 8.24 -19.77 7.25
N SER A 182 9.06 -18.74 7.51
CA SER A 182 8.87 -17.43 6.88
C SER A 182 9.12 -17.47 5.38
N ARG A 183 10.02 -18.34 4.89
CA ARG A 183 10.17 -18.59 3.45
C ARG A 183 8.88 -19.09 2.78
N ARG A 184 8.05 -19.85 3.49
CA ARG A 184 6.75 -20.33 2.97
C ARG A 184 5.71 -19.21 2.90
N CYS A 185 5.89 -18.13 3.66
CA CYS A 185 4.92 -17.04 3.78
C CYS A 185 5.16 -15.90 2.79
N ILE A 186 6.19 -16.01 1.94
CA ILE A 186 6.61 -14.99 1.00
C ILE A 186 6.36 -15.47 -0.43
N ARG A 187 5.81 -14.58 -1.27
CA ARG A 187 5.66 -14.84 -2.71
C ARG A 187 7.03 -14.88 -3.38
N ARG A 188 7.26 -15.92 -4.18
CA ARG A 188 8.43 -16.10 -5.05
C ARG A 188 8.00 -16.82 -6.33
#